data_AF-A0A957EEQ7-F1
#
_entry.id   AF-A0A957EEQ7-F1
#
_cell.length_a   1.000
_cell.length_b   1.000
_cell.length_c   1.000
_cell.angle_alpha   90.00
_cell.angle_beta   90.00
_cell.angle_gamma   90.00
#
_symmetry.space_group_name_H-M   'P 1'
#
loop_
_entity.id
_entity.type
_entity.pdbx_description
1 polymer ?
#
loop_
_entity_poly.entity_id
_entity_poly.type
_entity_poly.pdbx_seq_one_letter_code
_entity_poly.pdbx_strand_id
1 'polypeptide(L)'
;GGVRLTVYLVPGHTAGGIALVDDRDRLLFSGDAISPHVWMLLQESTSIETYIQSLQKLNSLSAHYDAIVAAHVPDLLPNEMIDRLIHCAENITPEKSVPFEPPFDDIEKGLMYFEGLDALKESLNLETLDLATQPFHMLNLEGVDFAKVPFVSITYNESKL
;
A
#
# COMPACT_ATOMS: atom_id res chain seq x y z
N GLY A 1 4.35 26.01 -15.93
CA GLY A 1 4.27 26.56 -14.56
C GLY A 1 2.87 27.08 -14.31
N GLY A 2 2.35 26.98 -13.09
CA GLY A 2 0.97 27.39 -12.74
C GLY A 2 0.14 26.33 -12.02
N VAL A 3 0.71 25.15 -11.74
CA VAL A 3 0.07 24.12 -10.90
C VAL A 3 0.32 24.47 -9.44
N ARG A 4 -0.72 24.36 -8.60
CA ARG A 4 -0.64 24.57 -7.15
C ARG A 4 -0.89 23.22 -6.48
N LEU A 5 0.09 22.74 -5.73
CA LEU A 5 -0.02 21.53 -4.94
C LEU A 5 -0.21 21.88 -3.47
N THR A 6 -1.11 21.18 -2.78
CA THR A 6 -1.27 21.27 -1.33
C THR A 6 -0.57 20.08 -0.68
N VAL A 7 0.30 20.36 0.29
CA VAL A 7 1.09 19.34 1.00
C VAL A 7 0.35 18.85 2.23
N TYR A 8 0.27 17.53 2.40
CA TYR A 8 -0.25 16.89 3.60
C TYR A 8 0.79 15.94 4.17
N LEU A 9 1.10 16.06 5.46
CA LEU A 9 1.88 15.05 6.18
C LEU A 9 1.09 13.75 6.27
N VAL A 10 1.75 12.64 5.96
CA VAL A 10 1.22 11.26 5.97
C VAL A 10 2.26 10.31 6.57
N PRO A 11 2.61 10.46 7.86
CA PRO A 11 3.50 9.51 8.54
C PRO A 11 2.91 8.08 8.45
N GLY A 12 3.78 7.11 8.19
CA GLY A 12 3.37 5.74 7.87
C GLY A 12 4.56 4.95 7.39
N HIS A 13 4.64 4.76 6.07
CA HIS A 13 5.78 4.12 5.40
C HIS A 13 7.12 4.68 5.89
N THR A 14 7.19 6.00 6.07
CA THR A 14 8.23 6.68 6.87
C THR A 14 7.61 7.75 7.77
N ALA A 15 8.30 8.14 8.83
CA ALA A 15 7.87 9.25 9.69
C ALA A 15 7.77 10.60 8.97
N GLY A 16 8.56 10.80 7.90
CA GLY A 16 8.61 12.04 7.11
C GLY A 16 7.70 12.06 5.89
N GLY A 17 6.83 11.06 5.71
CA GLY A 17 5.97 10.91 4.53
C GLY A 17 5.09 12.14 4.28
N ILE A 18 4.97 12.52 3.00
CA ILE A 18 4.06 13.57 2.53
C ILE A 18 3.26 13.07 1.33
N ALA A 19 2.09 13.66 1.15
CA ALA A 19 1.27 13.54 -0.05
C ALA A 19 0.97 14.93 -0.61
N LEU A 20 0.77 15.01 -1.93
CA LEU A 20 0.46 16.24 -2.64
C LEU A 20 -0.90 16.12 -3.32
N VAL A 21 -1.77 17.09 -3.11
CA VAL A 21 -3.06 17.18 -3.81
C VAL A 21 -2.99 18.27 -4.87
N ASP A 22 -3.31 17.89 -6.10
CA ASP A 22 -3.59 18.80 -7.21
C ASP A 22 -5.11 18.89 -7.42
N ASP A 23 -5.72 19.95 -6.92
CA ASP A 23 -7.18 20.18 -7.03
C ASP A 23 -7.60 20.52 -8.47
N ARG A 24 -6.66 20.98 -9.33
CA ARG A 24 -6.95 21.35 -10.71
C ARG A 24 -7.11 20.11 -11.59
N ASP A 25 -6.12 19.22 -11.52
CA ASP A 25 -6.09 17.99 -12.31
C ASP A 25 -6.73 16.82 -11.53
N ARG A 26 -7.17 17.07 -10.29
CA ARG A 26 -7.88 16.14 -9.38
C ARG A 26 -7.06 14.87 -9.10
N LEU A 27 -5.79 15.06 -8.76
CA LEU A 27 -4.84 13.97 -8.49
C LEU A 27 -4.28 14.03 -7.06
N LEU A 28 -4.12 12.87 -6.44
CA LEU A 28 -3.36 12.68 -5.21
C LEU A 28 -2.03 11.98 -5.51
N PHE A 29 -0.91 12.65 -5.28
CA PHE A 29 0.42 12.04 -5.34
C PHE A 29 0.79 11.55 -3.94
N SER A 30 0.78 10.23 -3.72
CA SER A 30 0.92 9.62 -2.40
C SER A 30 2.33 9.18 -2.05
N GLY A 31 3.22 9.05 -3.04
CA GLY A 31 4.47 8.31 -2.88
C GLY A 31 4.19 6.88 -2.39
N ASP A 32 5.05 6.38 -1.51
CA ASP A 32 4.96 5.03 -0.93
C ASP A 32 3.87 4.87 0.16
N ALA A 33 3.16 5.95 0.53
CA ALA A 33 2.09 5.85 1.52
C ALA A 33 0.88 5.03 1.03
N ILE A 34 0.68 4.95 -0.30
CA ILE A 34 -0.41 4.18 -0.91
C ILE A 34 0.19 3.35 -2.05
N SER A 35 -0.04 2.04 -1.98
CA SER A 35 0.34 1.05 -2.99
C SER A 35 -0.51 -0.22 -2.74
N PRO A 36 -0.73 -1.10 -3.74
CA PRO A 36 -1.26 -2.45 -3.52
C PRO A 36 -0.40 -3.30 -2.58
N HIS A 37 0.87 -2.91 -2.37
CA HIS A 37 1.78 -3.57 -1.45
C HIS A 37 2.56 -2.51 -0.67
N VAL A 38 2.20 -2.29 0.59
CA VAL A 38 2.77 -1.24 1.45
C VAL A 38 3.75 -1.84 2.45
N TRP A 39 4.85 -1.13 2.63
CA TRP A 39 5.93 -1.50 3.54
C TRP A 39 5.84 -0.69 4.83
N MET A 40 5.46 -1.36 5.92
CA MET A 40 5.43 -0.84 7.28
C MET A 40 6.45 -1.56 8.19
N LEU A 41 7.34 -2.38 7.63
CA LEU A 41 8.36 -3.12 8.38
C LEU A 41 9.69 -2.39 8.56
N LEU A 42 9.91 -1.26 7.87
CA LEU A 42 11.19 -0.57 7.90
C LEU A 42 11.46 0.04 9.28
N GLN A 43 12.73 0.27 9.59
CA GLN A 43 13.13 0.96 10.81
C GLN A 43 12.49 2.37 10.87
N GLU A 44 12.41 3.03 9.71
CA GLU A 44 11.88 4.37 9.51
C GLU A 44 10.34 4.42 9.49
N SER A 45 9.68 3.27 9.33
CA SER A 45 8.22 3.18 9.36
C SER A 45 7.67 3.46 10.76
N THR A 46 6.52 4.10 10.82
CA THR A 46 5.81 4.37 12.07
C THR A 46 4.97 3.17 12.52
N SER A 47 4.11 3.34 13.54
CA SER A 47 3.10 2.34 13.89
C SER A 47 2.02 2.22 12.81
N ILE A 48 1.33 1.08 12.79
CA ILE A 48 0.14 0.83 11.97
C ILE A 48 -0.97 1.82 12.33
N GLU A 49 -1.16 2.14 13.62
CA GLU A 49 -2.12 3.17 14.05
C GLU A 49 -1.84 4.53 13.39
N THR A 50 -0.58 4.97 13.39
CA THR A 50 -0.17 6.25 12.76
C THR A 50 -0.45 6.21 11.25
N TYR A 51 -0.19 5.08 10.61
CA TYR A 51 -0.46 4.89 9.19
C TYR A 51 -1.97 4.96 8.88
N ILE A 52 -2.82 4.31 9.67
CA ILE A 52 -4.28 4.37 9.54
C ILE A 52 -4.77 5.81 9.64
N GLN A 53 -4.28 6.60 10.61
CA GLN A 53 -4.65 8.01 10.75
C GLN A 53 -4.27 8.84 9.52
N SER A 54 -3.11 8.56 8.91
CA SER A 54 -2.70 9.20 7.65
C SER A 54 -3.60 8.83 6.48
N LEU A 55 -3.99 7.55 6.35
CA LEU A 55 -4.93 7.11 5.33
C LEU A 55 -6.33 7.72 5.51
N GLN A 56 -6.86 7.73 6.74
CA GLN A 56 -8.15 8.36 7.06
C GLN A 56 -8.15 9.86 6.73
N LYS A 57 -7.04 10.55 7.03
CA LYS A 57 -6.84 11.95 6.65
C LYS A 57 -6.90 12.11 5.13
N LEU A 58 -6.19 11.29 4.36
CA LEU A 58 -6.27 11.34 2.90
C LEU A 58 -7.69 11.05 2.39
N ASN A 59 -8.34 10.02 2.93
CA ASN A 59 -9.71 9.64 2.55
C ASN A 59 -10.72 10.80 2.75
N SER A 60 -10.55 11.57 3.82
CA SER A 60 -11.39 12.75 4.10
C SER A 60 -11.25 13.86 3.04
N LEU A 61 -10.22 13.81 2.20
CA LEU A 61 -9.96 14.76 1.11
C LEU A 61 -10.46 14.26 -0.24
N SER A 62 -11.18 13.14 -0.32
CA SER A 62 -11.66 12.51 -1.57
C SER A 62 -12.48 13.42 -2.49
N ALA A 63 -13.03 14.53 -2.01
CA ALA A 63 -13.67 15.53 -2.87
C ALA A 63 -12.69 16.30 -3.78
N HIS A 64 -11.40 16.33 -3.42
CA HIS A 64 -10.35 17.11 -4.08
C HIS A 64 -9.56 16.34 -5.14
N TYR A 65 -9.75 15.02 -5.24
CA TYR A 65 -9.06 14.19 -6.22
C TYR A 65 -9.93 13.00 -6.63
N ASP A 66 -9.78 12.54 -7.87
CA ASP A 66 -10.52 11.39 -8.42
C ASP A 66 -9.62 10.16 -8.61
N ALA A 67 -8.31 10.35 -8.59
CA ALA A 67 -7.33 9.29 -8.81
C ALA A 67 -6.04 9.52 -8.02
N ILE A 68 -5.32 8.42 -7.77
CA ILE A 68 -4.10 8.39 -6.98
C ILE A 68 -2.91 8.00 -7.86
N VAL A 69 -1.87 8.82 -7.82
CA VAL A 69 -0.55 8.55 -8.38
C VAL A 69 0.33 8.00 -7.25
N ALA A 70 0.47 6.68 -7.23
CA ALA A 70 1.27 5.95 -6.25
C ALA A 70 2.71 5.75 -6.72
N ALA A 71 3.63 5.52 -5.78
CA ALA A 71 4.95 4.99 -6.11
C ALA A 71 4.82 3.53 -6.57
N HIS A 72 5.70 3.10 -7.47
CA HIS A 72 5.83 1.72 -7.93
C HIS A 72 4.61 1.10 -8.63
N VAL A 73 3.60 1.91 -8.98
CA VAL A 73 2.43 1.48 -9.73
C VAL A 73 2.36 2.30 -11.03
N PRO A 74 2.31 1.65 -12.21
CA PRO A 74 2.27 2.36 -13.49
C PRO A 74 0.88 2.96 -13.79
N ASP A 75 -0.16 2.50 -13.10
CA ASP A 75 -1.54 2.89 -13.30
C ASP A 75 -2.04 3.90 -12.24
N LEU A 76 -3.03 4.70 -12.63
CA LEU A 76 -3.79 5.53 -11.69
C LEU A 76 -4.66 4.63 -10.81
N LEU A 77 -4.44 4.68 -9.50
CA LEU A 77 -5.23 3.91 -8.55
C LEU A 77 -6.54 4.63 -8.21
N PRO A 78 -7.65 3.89 -8.00
CA PRO A 78 -8.91 4.48 -7.58
C PRO A 78 -8.85 4.92 -6.11
N ASN A 79 -9.68 5.88 -5.72
CA ASN A 79 -9.79 6.35 -4.32
C ASN A 79 -10.11 5.20 -3.35
N GLU A 80 -10.86 4.19 -3.79
CA GLU A 80 -11.19 2.98 -3.04
C GLU A 80 -9.94 2.19 -2.56
N MET A 81 -8.78 2.40 -3.19
CA MET A 81 -7.52 1.85 -2.69
C MET A 81 -7.25 2.27 -1.22
N ILE A 82 -7.61 3.50 -0.85
CA ILE A 82 -7.40 3.99 0.52
C ILE A 82 -8.29 3.24 1.50
N ASP A 83 -9.57 3.03 1.18
CA ASP A 83 -10.50 2.27 2.03
C ASP A 83 -10.03 0.82 2.21
N ARG A 84 -9.53 0.21 1.14
CA ARG A 84 -8.98 -1.15 1.16
C ARG A 84 -7.71 -1.24 2.00
N LEU A 85 -6.84 -0.24 1.94
CA LEU A 85 -5.64 -0.18 2.79
C LEU A 85 -5.98 0.06 4.26
N ILE A 86 -6.99 0.89 4.57
CA ILE A 86 -7.49 1.07 5.94
C ILE A 86 -8.02 -0.27 6.46
N HIS A 87 -8.90 -0.93 5.69
CA HIS A 87 -9.45 -2.22 6.08
C HIS A 87 -8.36 -3.28 6.29
N CYS A 88 -7.41 -3.35 5.37
CA CYS A 88 -6.25 -4.24 5.47
C CYS A 88 -5.46 -3.96 6.74
N ALA A 89 -5.14 -2.69 7.03
CA ALA A 89 -4.38 -2.27 8.21
C ALA A 89 -5.10 -2.56 9.54
N GLU A 90 -6.42 -2.35 9.59
CA GLU A 90 -7.24 -2.60 10.78
C GLU A 90 -7.39 -4.11 11.09
N ASN A 91 -7.20 -4.98 10.10
CA ASN A 91 -7.34 -6.43 10.24
C ASN A 91 -6.03 -7.18 10.51
N ILE A 92 -4.89 -6.47 10.51
CA ILE A 92 -3.57 -7.07 10.72
C ILE A 92 -3.50 -7.75 12.09
N THR A 93 -3.25 -9.06 12.08
CA THR A 93 -2.79 -9.78 13.26
C THR A 93 -1.73 -10.81 12.85
N PRO A 94 -0.80 -11.18 13.74
CA PRO A 94 0.19 -12.21 13.43
C PRO A 94 -0.43 -13.54 12.99
N GLU A 95 -1.57 -13.93 13.56
CA GLU A 95 -2.24 -15.20 13.28
C GLU A 95 -2.88 -15.25 11.88
N LYS A 96 -3.21 -14.10 11.31
CA LYS A 96 -3.78 -13.97 9.97
C LYS A 96 -2.72 -13.69 8.89
N SER A 97 -1.46 -13.54 9.29
CA SER A 97 -0.37 -13.11 8.42
C SER A 97 0.56 -14.27 8.07
N VAL A 98 1.26 -14.13 6.94
CA VAL A 98 2.30 -15.09 6.53
C VAL A 98 3.69 -14.51 6.79
N PRO A 99 4.73 -15.34 7.01
CA PRO A 99 6.10 -14.86 7.07
C PRO A 99 6.47 -14.10 5.80
N PHE A 100 7.15 -12.96 5.96
CA PHE A 100 7.64 -12.14 4.87
C PHE A 100 9.15 -11.98 4.98
N GLU A 101 9.85 -12.39 3.93
CA GLU A 101 11.29 -12.21 3.79
C GLU A 101 11.54 -11.11 2.74
N PRO A 102 12.05 -9.94 3.14
CA PRO A 102 12.42 -8.88 2.21
C PRO A 102 13.58 -9.32 1.30
N PRO A 103 13.66 -8.85 0.05
CA PRO A 103 14.77 -9.13 -0.86
C PRO A 103 16.07 -8.37 -0.53
N PHE A 104 16.21 -7.84 0.69
CA PHE A 104 17.32 -7.02 1.13
C PHE A 104 17.88 -7.56 2.45
N ASP A 105 19.20 -7.75 2.52
CA ASP A 105 19.87 -8.40 3.65
C ASP A 105 19.87 -7.56 4.94
N ASP A 106 19.67 -6.24 4.83
CA ASP A 106 19.69 -5.27 5.92
C ASP A 106 18.31 -4.99 6.53
N ILE A 107 17.26 -5.63 6.01
CA ILE A 107 15.89 -5.46 6.50
C ILE A 107 15.46 -6.71 7.25
N GLU A 108 14.99 -6.51 8.49
CA GLU A 108 14.50 -7.61 9.30
C GLU A 108 13.30 -8.31 8.65
N LYS A 109 13.23 -9.62 8.84
CA LYS A 109 12.07 -10.42 8.44
C LYS A 109 10.83 -9.93 9.18
N GLY A 110 9.70 -9.97 8.48
CA GLY A 110 8.44 -9.51 9.00
C GLY A 110 7.30 -10.50 8.75
N LEU A 111 6.10 -9.95 8.82
CA LEU A 111 4.85 -10.60 8.51
C LEU A 111 4.18 -9.82 7.38
N MET A 112 3.37 -10.51 6.60
CA MET A 112 2.53 -9.90 5.57
C MET A 112 1.09 -10.31 5.79
N TYR A 113 0.24 -9.32 5.99
CA TYR A 113 -1.20 -9.48 5.85
C TYR A 113 -1.61 -9.06 4.44
N PHE A 114 -2.57 -9.76 3.85
CA PHE A 114 -3.03 -9.48 2.49
C PHE A 114 -4.50 -9.85 2.30
N GLU A 115 -5.13 -9.21 1.33
CA GLU A 115 -6.50 -9.45 0.90
C GLU A 115 -6.56 -9.53 -0.63
N GLY A 116 -7.51 -10.31 -1.16
CA GLY A 116 -7.72 -10.44 -2.60
C GLY A 116 -6.71 -11.33 -3.33
N LEU A 117 -6.12 -12.32 -2.65
CA LEU A 117 -5.14 -13.23 -3.24
C LEU A 117 -5.68 -13.99 -4.46
N ASP A 118 -6.95 -14.39 -4.44
CA ASP A 118 -7.58 -15.08 -5.58
C ASP A 118 -7.66 -14.19 -6.82
N ALA A 119 -7.99 -12.90 -6.65
CA ALA A 119 -8.03 -11.97 -7.77
C ALA A 119 -6.63 -11.70 -8.35
N LEU A 120 -5.61 -11.63 -7.48
CA LEU A 120 -4.22 -11.55 -7.94
C LEU A 120 -3.79 -12.80 -8.72
N LYS A 121 -4.11 -13.99 -8.19
CA LYS A 121 -3.83 -15.27 -8.85
C LYS A 121 -4.47 -15.36 -10.24
N GLU A 122 -5.73 -14.95 -10.36
CA GLU A 122 -6.44 -14.88 -11.64
C GLU A 122 -5.79 -13.88 -12.60
N SER A 123 -5.45 -12.67 -12.13
CA SER A 123 -4.76 -11.66 -12.92
C SER A 123 -3.40 -12.12 -13.45
N LEU A 124 -2.70 -12.97 -12.69
CA LEU A 124 -1.40 -13.53 -13.06
C LEU A 124 -1.53 -14.80 -13.92
N ASN A 125 -2.75 -15.28 -14.18
CA ASN A 125 -3.03 -16.53 -14.89
C ASN A 125 -2.29 -17.73 -14.26
N LEU A 126 -2.28 -17.79 -12.93
CA LEU A 126 -1.66 -18.87 -12.15
C LEU A 126 -2.69 -19.93 -11.75
N GLU A 127 -2.31 -21.21 -11.82
CA GLU A 127 -3.15 -22.30 -11.29
C GLU A 127 -3.22 -22.26 -9.77
N THR A 128 -2.09 -21.95 -9.11
CA THR A 128 -1.96 -21.85 -7.66
C THR A 128 -1.12 -20.65 -7.28
N LEU A 129 -1.46 -20.01 -6.16
CA LEU A 129 -0.66 -18.96 -5.54
C LEU A 129 -0.71 -19.14 -4.02
N ASP A 130 0.43 -19.53 -3.45
CA ASP A 130 0.62 -19.66 -2.00
C ASP A 130 1.82 -18.83 -1.56
N LEU A 131 1.55 -17.72 -0.86
CA LEU A 131 2.58 -16.76 -0.46
C LEU A 131 3.55 -17.30 0.60
N ALA A 132 3.23 -18.42 1.27
CA ALA A 132 4.17 -19.09 2.18
C ALA A 132 5.29 -19.83 1.45
N THR A 133 5.02 -20.31 0.23
CA THR A 133 5.99 -21.06 -0.60
C THR A 133 6.46 -20.27 -1.82
N GLN A 134 5.72 -19.24 -2.21
CA GLN A 134 6.00 -18.34 -3.32
C GLN A 134 6.02 -16.88 -2.82
N PRO A 135 7.14 -16.42 -2.24
CA PRO A 135 7.32 -15.05 -1.77
C PRO A 135 6.84 -14.00 -2.77
N PHE A 136 6.12 -12.99 -2.26
CA PHE A 136 5.49 -11.95 -3.09
C PHE A 136 6.49 -11.22 -4.01
N HIS A 137 7.70 -10.94 -3.53
CA HIS A 137 8.74 -10.25 -4.31
C HIS A 137 9.30 -11.08 -5.49
N MET A 138 8.96 -12.37 -5.59
CA MET A 138 9.31 -13.23 -6.73
C MET A 138 8.20 -13.31 -7.78
N LEU A 139 7.01 -12.76 -7.52
CA LEU A 139 5.92 -12.76 -8.49
C LEU A 139 6.23 -11.79 -9.64
N ASN A 140 6.03 -12.22 -10.87
CA ASN A 140 6.08 -11.30 -12.01
C ASN A 140 4.77 -10.51 -12.08
N LEU A 141 4.78 -9.29 -11.58
CA LEU A 141 3.62 -8.40 -11.57
C LEU A 141 3.49 -7.57 -12.86
N GLU A 142 4.31 -7.83 -13.88
CA GLU A 142 4.23 -7.13 -15.16
C GLU A 142 2.86 -7.32 -15.80
N GLY A 143 2.20 -6.20 -16.13
CA GLY A 143 0.87 -6.20 -16.75
C GLY A 143 -0.31 -6.37 -15.80
N VAL A 144 -0.07 -6.48 -14.48
CA VAL A 144 -1.16 -6.46 -13.49
C VAL A 144 -1.71 -5.03 -13.36
N ASP A 145 -2.95 -4.84 -13.77
CA ASP A 145 -3.69 -3.58 -13.59
C ASP A 145 -4.26 -3.53 -12.16
N PHE A 146 -3.47 -2.99 -11.23
CA PHE A 146 -3.88 -2.87 -9.82
C PHE A 146 -5.00 -1.85 -9.59
N ALA A 147 -5.41 -1.07 -10.59
CA ALA A 147 -6.63 -0.28 -10.50
C ALA A 147 -7.89 -1.16 -10.62
N LYS A 148 -7.77 -2.35 -11.21
CA LYS A 148 -8.87 -3.31 -11.41
C LYS A 148 -8.75 -4.57 -10.58
N VAL A 149 -7.53 -4.96 -10.19
CA VAL A 149 -7.28 -6.17 -9.40
C VAL A 149 -7.39 -5.81 -7.92
N PRO A 150 -8.41 -6.32 -7.19
CA PRO A 150 -8.62 -5.98 -5.80
C PRO A 150 -7.67 -6.75 -4.86
N PHE A 151 -6.36 -6.63 -5.07
CA PHE A 151 -5.31 -7.08 -4.15
C PHE A 151 -4.73 -5.93 -3.33
N VAL A 152 -4.56 -6.12 -2.02
CA VAL A 152 -3.78 -5.23 -1.13
C VAL A 152 -3.00 -6.08 -0.14
N SER A 153 -1.85 -5.56 0.30
CA SER A 153 -1.05 -6.17 1.34
C SER A 153 -0.24 -5.15 2.12
N ILE A 154 0.00 -5.45 3.39
CA ILE A 154 0.84 -4.65 4.28
C ILE A 154 1.86 -5.59 4.91
N THR A 155 3.13 -5.24 4.76
CA THR A 155 4.24 -5.92 5.42
C THR A 155 4.63 -5.16 6.67
N TYR A 156 4.82 -5.85 7.79
CA TYR A 156 5.03 -5.22 9.09
C TYR A 156 5.87 -6.12 10.00
N ASN A 157 6.35 -5.56 11.10
CA ASN A 157 6.87 -6.33 12.23
C ASN A 157 5.95 -6.11 13.43
N GLU A 158 5.95 -7.04 14.40
CA GLU A 158 5.07 -6.95 15.58
C GLU A 158 5.30 -5.67 16.39
N SER A 159 6.48 -5.05 16.30
CA SER A 159 6.76 -3.77 16.98
C SER A 159 6.01 -2.56 16.38
N LYS A 160 5.36 -2.71 15.22
CA LYS A 160 4.53 -1.66 14.63
C LYS A 160 3.06 -1.72 15.03
N LEU A 161 2.61 -2.81 15.65
CA LEU A 161 1.21 -2.99 16.07
C LEU A 161 0.81 -2.01 17.17
#